data_AF-A0A1Y9IY62-F1
#
_entry.id   AF-A0A1Y9IY62-F1
#
_cell.length_a   1.000
_cell.length_b   1.000
_cell.length_c   1.000
_cell.angle_alpha   90.00
_cell.angle_beta   90.00
_cell.angle_gamma   90.00
#
_symmetry.space_group_name_H-M   'P 1'
#
loop_
_entity.id
_entity.type
_entity.pdbx_description
1 polymer ?
#
loop_
_entity_poly.entity_id
_entity_poly.type
_entity_poly.pdbx_seq_one_letter_code
_entity_poly.pdbx_strand_id
1 'polypeptide(L)'
;MMVPFRRKKTNKQFPVKVCTFDSELEFHLEHRATGRYLFELICRTIGLRETWYFGLQFEDSKGNLSWLKMDKKVQDQSVHMTNGSCMFIFLAKFFPENVAEELVQEVTQHLFFLQIKQAILSMDVYCPPEASVLLASYAVQAKYGDYDEAVCKPGMLISENLLPQRVIDQYQMTPQMWEERIKTWYADHRGMSRDEAEMEYLKIAQDLDMFGVNYFPITNKKNTEVWLGVTALGLNIYNKENKLLPVTTFQWNEILHISFDDRKFVVKTNDSKSPKPVIFYSQKLRINKLILDLCVGNHDLYMKRRKPDTMEIQQMKAQAKEEKQRRQVERNKLTREKQLREAAEREKAAMEQRLMQLQEEMRAANEALHRSEEAAELLAEKNRLAEEEAMLLSHKAQEVEQEINRMRMTARKTEEEKMYLERKTQEAELLTARMMEESRKRALEADKLKNELIHARVAEKEAKEKLLNFLSRTSTESILITPSSSPESPMHEMHSYDLLADGDMEQLSLEIEKERVEYLAKSKQVQNQLKELRSEIEQLKIGENQCPLDDINAEQLRLGETKYSTLKKVKSGSTKARVAFFEEL
;
A
#
# COMPACT_ATOMS: atom_id res chain seq x y z
N MET A 1 69.93 -16.57 -31.44
CA MET A 1 68.69 -17.32 -31.68
C MET A 1 67.60 -16.77 -30.77
N MET A 2 66.64 -16.04 -31.32
CA MET A 2 65.47 -15.55 -30.57
C MET A 2 64.47 -16.68 -30.39
N VAL A 3 64.01 -16.88 -29.15
CA VAL A 3 62.94 -17.83 -28.79
C VAL A 3 61.62 -17.32 -29.35
N PRO A 4 60.80 -18.14 -30.03
CA PRO A 4 59.56 -17.64 -30.62
C PRO A 4 58.52 -17.37 -29.53
N PHE A 5 57.95 -16.16 -29.57
CA PHE A 5 56.80 -15.75 -28.78
C PHE A 5 55.66 -16.78 -28.94
N ARG A 6 55.28 -17.45 -27.84
CA ARG A 6 54.01 -18.21 -27.77
C ARG A 6 52.86 -17.23 -28.03
N ARG A 7 52.24 -17.32 -29.20
CA ARG A 7 50.94 -16.69 -29.48
C ARG A 7 49.95 -17.15 -28.39
N LYS A 8 49.38 -16.22 -27.62
CA LYS A 8 48.24 -16.48 -26.73
C LYS A 8 47.12 -17.08 -27.59
N LYS A 9 46.71 -18.33 -27.32
CA LYS A 9 45.49 -18.90 -27.90
C LYS A 9 44.34 -17.99 -27.52
N THR A 10 43.70 -17.34 -28.48
CA THR A 10 42.42 -16.68 -28.29
C THR A 10 41.41 -17.76 -27.90
N ASN A 11 41.03 -17.82 -26.62
CA ASN A 11 39.97 -18.71 -26.18
C ASN A 11 38.70 -18.31 -26.91
N LYS A 12 38.19 -19.19 -27.79
CA LYS A 12 36.91 -18.96 -28.45
C LYS A 12 35.84 -18.78 -27.37
N GLN A 13 35.03 -17.73 -27.52
CA GLN A 13 33.91 -17.41 -26.64
C GLN A 13 32.62 -17.46 -27.45
N PHE A 14 31.48 -17.67 -26.78
CA PHE A 14 30.16 -17.65 -27.39
C PHE A 14 29.17 -16.89 -26.48
N PRO A 15 28.20 -16.18 -27.07
CA PRO A 15 27.24 -15.40 -26.31
C PRO A 15 26.15 -16.30 -25.71
N VAL A 16 25.76 -15.94 -24.49
CA VAL A 16 24.72 -16.61 -23.71
C VAL A 16 23.79 -15.56 -23.12
N LYS A 17 22.50 -15.83 -23.22
CA LYS A 17 21.43 -14.99 -22.69
C LYS A 17 20.60 -15.80 -21.71
N VAL A 18 20.40 -15.24 -20.53
CA VAL A 18 19.71 -15.87 -19.40
C VAL A 18 18.56 -14.96 -19.00
N CYS A 19 17.34 -15.46 -19.11
CA CYS A 19 16.14 -14.74 -18.72
C CYS A 19 15.68 -15.20 -17.33
N THR A 20 15.40 -14.25 -16.43
CA THR A 20 14.46 -14.45 -15.32
C THR A 20 13.08 -13.92 -15.76
N PHE A 21 12.12 -13.85 -14.84
CA PHE A 21 10.80 -13.28 -15.15
C PHE A 21 10.77 -11.75 -15.21
N ASP A 22 11.80 -11.08 -14.69
CA ASP A 22 11.90 -9.62 -14.56
C ASP A 22 13.20 -9.03 -15.14
N SER A 23 14.18 -9.87 -15.46
CA SER A 23 15.51 -9.45 -15.88
C SER A 23 16.06 -10.34 -17.01
N GLU A 24 16.98 -9.76 -17.78
CA GLU A 24 17.72 -10.47 -18.82
C GLU A 24 19.21 -10.21 -18.63
N LEU A 25 20.00 -11.28 -18.59
CA LEU A 25 21.44 -11.23 -18.37
C LEU A 25 22.17 -11.78 -19.59
N GLU A 26 23.15 -11.02 -20.08
CA GLU A 26 23.96 -11.41 -21.24
C GLU A 26 25.42 -11.64 -20.83
N PHE A 27 26.00 -12.76 -21.26
CA PHE A 27 27.36 -13.18 -20.93
C PHE A 27 28.10 -13.69 -22.17
N HIS A 28 29.43 -13.62 -22.12
CA HIS A 28 30.30 -14.30 -23.08
C HIS A 28 31.04 -15.43 -22.37
N LEU A 29 30.74 -16.67 -22.74
CA LEU A 29 31.33 -17.85 -22.11
C LEU A 29 32.48 -18.41 -22.95
N GLU A 30 33.55 -18.86 -22.29
CA GLU A 30 34.55 -19.69 -22.95
C GLU A 30 33.94 -21.02 -23.39
N HIS A 31 34.33 -21.55 -24.56
CA HIS A 31 33.83 -22.85 -25.07
C HIS A 31 33.96 -24.02 -24.07
N ARG A 32 34.91 -23.95 -23.13
CA ARG A 32 35.14 -24.96 -22.10
C ARG A 32 34.29 -24.78 -20.83
N ALA A 33 33.49 -23.72 -20.74
CA ALA A 33 32.68 -23.42 -19.57
C ALA A 33 31.67 -24.54 -19.31
N THR A 34 31.59 -24.95 -18.05
CA THR A 34 30.62 -25.94 -17.57
C THR A 34 29.29 -25.27 -17.23
N GLY A 35 28.22 -26.08 -17.14
CA GLY A 35 26.94 -25.60 -16.63
C GLY A 35 27.06 -24.99 -15.23
N ARG A 36 27.89 -25.59 -14.36
CA ARG A 36 28.18 -25.05 -13.03
C ARG A 36 28.79 -23.65 -13.09
N TYR A 37 29.76 -23.42 -13.99
CA TYR A 37 30.37 -22.10 -14.13
C TYR A 37 29.35 -21.03 -14.52
N LEU A 38 28.51 -21.31 -15.53
CA LEU A 38 27.44 -20.39 -15.94
C LEU A 38 26.46 -20.13 -14.79
N PHE A 39 26.01 -21.20 -14.12
CA PHE A 39 25.08 -21.08 -13.00
C PHE A 39 25.64 -20.25 -11.84
N GLU A 40 26.88 -20.50 -11.41
CA GLU A 40 27.52 -19.71 -10.36
C GLU A 40 27.73 -18.24 -10.76
N LEU A 41 28.06 -17.98 -12.04
CA LEU A 41 28.20 -16.63 -12.56
C LEU A 41 26.88 -15.85 -12.44
N ILE A 42 25.75 -16.49 -12.79
CA ILE A 42 24.41 -15.89 -12.66
C ILE A 42 24.10 -15.63 -11.19
N CYS A 43 24.25 -16.63 -10.32
CA CYS A 43 23.95 -16.50 -8.89
C CYS A 43 24.74 -15.37 -8.23
N ARG A 44 26.03 -15.21 -8.55
CA ARG A 44 26.84 -14.09 -8.07
C ARG A 44 26.37 -12.74 -8.61
N THR A 45 25.96 -12.69 -9.88
CA THR A 45 25.48 -11.46 -10.53
C THR A 45 24.21 -10.93 -9.87
N ILE A 46 23.29 -11.81 -9.49
CA ILE A 46 22.01 -11.44 -8.86
C ILE A 46 22.06 -11.48 -7.32
N GLY A 47 23.20 -11.80 -6.71
CA GLY A 47 23.34 -11.89 -5.24
C GLY A 47 22.64 -13.09 -4.58
N LEU A 48 22.34 -14.15 -5.34
CA LEU A 48 21.65 -15.35 -4.85
C LEU A 48 22.63 -16.35 -4.22
N ARG A 49 22.39 -16.71 -2.96
CA ARG A 49 23.13 -17.73 -2.19
C ARG A 49 22.34 -19.02 -2.01
N GLU A 50 21.01 -18.94 -1.97
CA GLU A 50 20.08 -20.10 -1.89
C GLU A 50 19.97 -20.86 -3.22
N THR A 51 21.13 -21.24 -3.77
CA THR A 51 21.25 -21.77 -5.13
C THR A 51 20.62 -23.15 -5.32
N TRP A 52 20.36 -23.88 -4.23
CA TRP A 52 19.86 -25.26 -4.26
C TRP A 52 18.42 -25.41 -4.79
N TYR A 53 17.65 -24.32 -4.88
CA TYR A 53 16.32 -24.35 -5.48
C TYR A 53 16.34 -24.26 -7.01
N PHE A 54 17.38 -23.66 -7.59
CA PHE A 54 17.33 -23.16 -8.95
C PHE A 54 18.08 -24.03 -9.95
N GLY A 55 17.73 -23.85 -11.22
CA GLY A 55 18.45 -24.42 -12.35
C GLY A 55 18.25 -23.59 -13.61
N LEU A 56 18.91 -24.02 -14.68
CA LEU A 56 18.77 -23.40 -16.00
C LEU A 56 18.02 -24.34 -16.92
N GLN A 57 16.86 -23.91 -17.39
CA GLN A 57 16.11 -24.60 -18.43
C GLN A 57 16.48 -24.03 -19.80
N PHE A 58 16.54 -24.90 -20.81
CA PHE A 58 16.75 -24.50 -22.19
C PHE A 58 15.98 -25.42 -23.14
N GLU A 59 15.77 -24.96 -24.35
CA GLU A 59 15.26 -25.79 -25.44
C GLU A 59 16.43 -26.47 -26.15
N ASP A 60 16.41 -27.80 -26.26
CA ASP A 60 17.42 -28.55 -27.00
C ASP A 60 17.23 -28.39 -28.53
N SER A 61 18.21 -28.82 -29.31
CA SER A 61 18.17 -28.78 -30.78
C SER A 61 17.01 -29.57 -31.42
N LYS A 62 16.21 -30.29 -30.62
CA LYS A 62 15.03 -31.07 -31.03
C LYS A 62 13.73 -30.48 -30.49
N GLY A 63 13.76 -29.24 -29.98
CA GLY A 63 12.60 -28.53 -29.47
C GLY A 63 12.11 -28.97 -28.10
N ASN A 64 12.94 -29.66 -27.30
CA ASN A 64 12.53 -30.18 -26.00
C ASN A 64 13.15 -29.39 -24.86
N LEU A 65 12.32 -29.04 -23.88
CA LEU A 65 12.76 -28.42 -22.64
C LEU A 65 13.62 -29.39 -21.83
N SER A 66 14.83 -28.96 -21.49
CA SER A 66 15.83 -29.71 -20.73
C SER A 66 16.47 -28.82 -19.68
N TRP A 67 16.90 -29.43 -18.57
CA TRP A 67 17.69 -28.75 -17.55
C TRP A 67 19.18 -28.88 -17.84
N LEU A 68 19.92 -27.78 -17.70
CA LEU A 68 21.37 -27.74 -17.87
C LEU A 68 22.06 -28.60 -16.80
N LYS A 69 22.93 -29.49 -17.25
CA LYS A 69 23.74 -30.33 -16.38
C LYS A 69 24.97 -29.57 -15.92
N MET A 70 25.15 -29.51 -14.61
CA MET A 70 26.18 -28.71 -13.96
C MET A 70 27.60 -29.26 -14.21
N ASP A 71 27.72 -30.58 -14.37
CA ASP A 71 28.98 -31.32 -14.55
C ASP A 71 29.47 -31.35 -16.01
N LYS A 72 28.66 -30.89 -16.97
CA LYS A 72 28.97 -30.92 -18.39
C LYS A 72 29.25 -29.52 -18.95
N LYS A 73 30.00 -29.46 -20.06
CA LYS A 73 30.18 -28.21 -20.81
C LYS A 73 28.84 -27.76 -21.38
N VAL A 74 28.62 -26.45 -21.45
CA VAL A 74 27.38 -25.89 -21.99
C VAL A 74 27.21 -26.26 -23.47
N GLN A 75 28.28 -26.19 -24.25
CA GLN A 75 28.25 -26.50 -25.68
C GLN A 75 27.98 -27.98 -26.00
N ASP A 76 28.34 -28.89 -25.08
CA ASP A 76 28.17 -30.33 -25.28
C ASP A 76 26.73 -30.81 -24.99
N GLN A 77 25.82 -29.88 -24.67
CA GLN A 77 24.45 -30.19 -24.24
C GLN A 77 23.37 -29.86 -25.29
N SER A 78 23.78 -29.63 -26.54
CA SER A 78 22.87 -29.45 -27.68
C SER A 78 21.82 -28.34 -27.47
N VAL A 79 22.25 -27.24 -26.87
CA VAL A 79 21.41 -26.07 -26.61
C VAL A 79 21.01 -25.42 -27.93
N HIS A 80 19.72 -25.16 -28.14
CA HIS A 80 19.23 -24.42 -29.29
C HIS A 80 19.81 -22.99 -29.29
N MET A 81 20.29 -22.53 -30.43
CA MET A 81 20.80 -21.18 -30.59
C MET A 81 19.74 -20.30 -31.24
N THR A 82 19.33 -19.25 -30.54
CA THR A 82 18.37 -18.26 -31.04
C THR A 82 19.14 -16.96 -31.28
N ASN A 83 19.07 -16.42 -32.50
CA ASN A 83 19.81 -15.22 -32.91
C ASN A 83 21.32 -15.27 -32.58
N GLY A 84 21.94 -16.45 -32.72
CA GLY A 84 23.37 -16.66 -32.46
C GLY A 84 23.76 -16.78 -30.98
N SER A 85 22.80 -16.73 -30.05
CA SER A 85 23.04 -16.88 -28.61
C SER A 85 22.37 -18.14 -28.05
N CYS A 86 23.00 -18.77 -27.06
CA CYS A 86 22.33 -19.81 -26.28
C CYS A 86 21.37 -19.16 -25.29
N MET A 87 20.09 -19.53 -25.34
CA MET A 87 19.05 -19.00 -24.46
C MET A 87 18.80 -19.95 -23.29
N PHE A 88 18.76 -19.41 -22.08
CA PHE A 88 18.39 -20.13 -20.87
C PHE A 88 17.34 -19.35 -20.08
N ILE A 89 16.48 -20.08 -19.37
CA ILE A 89 15.56 -19.52 -18.39
C ILE A 89 16.02 -19.98 -17.01
N PHE A 90 16.26 -19.03 -16.11
CA PHE A 90 16.62 -19.30 -14.72
C PHE A 90 15.35 -19.50 -13.90
N LEU A 91 15.13 -20.72 -13.41
CA LEU A 91 13.88 -21.13 -12.76
C LEU A 91 14.14 -21.88 -11.46
N ALA A 92 13.23 -21.75 -10.51
CA ALA A 92 13.11 -22.66 -9.39
C ALA A 92 12.72 -24.05 -9.92
N LYS A 93 13.60 -25.02 -9.68
CA LYS A 93 13.45 -26.43 -10.02
C LYS A 93 12.92 -27.24 -8.84
N PHE A 94 13.28 -26.84 -7.62
CA PHE A 94 12.86 -27.47 -6.37
C PHE A 94 12.15 -26.45 -5.49
N PHE A 95 11.12 -26.89 -4.78
CA PHE A 95 10.29 -26.04 -3.93
C PHE A 95 10.57 -26.29 -2.45
N PRO A 96 10.42 -25.27 -1.58
CA PRO A 96 10.45 -25.46 -0.13
C PRO A 96 9.27 -26.33 0.35
N GLU A 97 9.43 -26.99 1.51
CA GLU A 97 8.32 -27.58 2.27
C GLU A 97 7.48 -26.48 2.94
N ASN A 98 8.11 -25.38 3.39
CA ASN A 98 7.43 -24.18 3.92
C ASN A 98 8.14 -22.91 3.44
N VAL A 99 7.44 -22.07 2.66
CA VAL A 99 8.03 -20.86 2.06
C VAL A 99 8.52 -19.85 3.10
N ALA A 100 7.81 -19.70 4.23
CA ALA A 100 8.11 -18.70 5.24
C ALA A 100 9.27 -19.10 6.17
N GLU A 101 9.52 -20.40 6.32
CA GLU A 101 10.62 -20.92 7.15
C GLU A 101 11.93 -21.11 6.35
N GLU A 102 11.81 -21.36 5.05
CA GLU A 102 12.94 -21.78 4.22
C GLU A 102 13.50 -20.68 3.30
N LEU A 103 12.67 -19.76 2.79
CA LEU A 103 13.15 -18.69 1.91
C LEU A 103 13.73 -17.56 2.76
N VAL A 104 15.03 -17.31 2.61
CA VAL A 104 15.75 -16.37 3.49
C VAL A 104 16.03 -15.04 2.81
N GLN A 105 16.50 -15.06 1.57
CA GLN A 105 16.86 -13.86 0.83
C GLN A 105 15.67 -13.31 0.04
N GLU A 106 15.53 -12.00 0.01
CA GLU A 106 14.52 -11.30 -0.79
C GLU A 106 14.61 -11.64 -2.28
N VAL A 107 15.82 -11.79 -2.83
CA VAL A 107 15.99 -12.21 -4.24
C VAL A 107 15.44 -13.61 -4.50
N THR A 108 15.63 -14.54 -3.56
CA THR A 108 15.09 -15.90 -3.67
C THR A 108 13.57 -15.85 -3.65
N GLN A 109 13.02 -15.14 -2.66
CA GLN A 109 11.58 -14.95 -2.49
C GLN A 109 10.96 -14.33 -3.75
N HIS A 110 11.56 -13.27 -4.28
CA HIS A 110 11.09 -12.57 -5.45
C HIS A 110 11.01 -13.47 -6.68
N LEU A 111 12.06 -14.28 -6.92
CA LEU A 111 12.08 -15.22 -8.05
C LEU A 111 11.01 -16.32 -7.91
N PHE A 112 10.79 -16.83 -6.70
CA PHE A 112 9.69 -17.78 -6.44
C PHE A 112 8.32 -17.13 -6.67
N PHE A 113 8.12 -15.92 -6.15
CA PHE A 113 6.88 -15.15 -6.34
C PHE A 113 6.55 -14.99 -7.82
N LEU A 114 7.51 -14.52 -8.62
CA LEU A 114 7.29 -14.31 -10.06
C LEU A 114 6.97 -15.61 -10.79
N GLN A 115 7.69 -16.69 -10.49
CA GLN A 115 7.47 -17.99 -11.13
C GLN A 115 6.10 -18.58 -10.78
N ILE A 116 5.69 -18.53 -9.51
CA ILE A 116 4.38 -19.04 -9.08
C ILE A 116 3.26 -18.15 -9.61
N LYS A 117 3.43 -16.83 -9.59
CA LYS A 117 2.48 -15.89 -10.20
C LYS A 117 2.27 -16.24 -11.67
N GLN A 118 3.35 -16.44 -12.43
CA GLN A 118 3.23 -16.84 -13.82
C GLN A 118 2.52 -18.18 -13.96
N ALA A 119 2.86 -19.18 -13.15
CA ALA A 119 2.25 -20.52 -13.21
C ALA A 119 0.74 -20.50 -12.90
N ILE A 120 0.28 -19.60 -12.02
CA ILE A 120 -1.15 -19.40 -11.76
C ILE A 120 -1.83 -18.73 -12.95
N LEU A 121 -1.24 -17.67 -13.50
CA LEU A 121 -1.78 -16.93 -14.65
C LEU A 121 -1.84 -17.79 -15.92
N SER A 122 -0.85 -18.66 -16.14
CA SER A 122 -0.78 -19.60 -17.27
C SER A 122 -1.63 -20.85 -17.09
N MET A 123 -2.34 -21.00 -15.96
CA MET A 123 -3.13 -22.19 -15.61
C MET A 123 -2.31 -23.47 -15.40
N ASP A 124 -0.98 -23.37 -15.23
CA ASP A 124 -0.12 -24.51 -14.85
C ASP A 124 -0.36 -24.92 -13.37
N VAL A 125 -0.75 -23.97 -12.53
CA VAL A 125 -1.23 -24.18 -11.16
C VAL A 125 -2.68 -23.73 -11.08
N TYR A 126 -3.58 -24.67 -10.79
CA TYR A 126 -4.97 -24.35 -10.54
C TYR A 126 -5.10 -23.47 -9.29
N CYS A 127 -5.82 -22.36 -9.42
CA CYS A 127 -6.15 -21.44 -8.34
C CYS A 127 -7.64 -21.11 -8.37
N PRO A 128 -8.40 -21.30 -7.28
CA PRO A 128 -9.82 -20.96 -7.25
C PRO A 128 -10.02 -19.44 -7.41
N PRO A 129 -11.18 -19.00 -7.91
CA PRO A 129 -11.42 -17.60 -8.25
C PRO A 129 -11.25 -16.62 -7.07
N GLU A 130 -11.78 -16.94 -5.89
CA GLU A 130 -11.66 -16.09 -4.69
C GLU A 130 -10.20 -15.93 -4.25
N ALA A 131 -9.41 -17.00 -4.32
CA ALA A 131 -7.98 -16.94 -4.03
C ALA A 131 -7.21 -16.17 -5.11
N SER A 132 -7.63 -16.27 -6.39
CA SER A 132 -7.01 -15.55 -7.50
C SER A 132 -7.13 -14.04 -7.33
N VAL A 133 -8.29 -13.55 -6.88
CA VAL A 133 -8.51 -12.12 -6.57
C VAL A 133 -7.63 -11.66 -5.40
N LEU A 134 -7.55 -12.45 -4.33
CA LEU A 134 -6.69 -12.13 -3.19
C LEU A 134 -5.21 -12.13 -3.59
N LEU A 135 -4.75 -13.11 -4.34
CA LEU A 135 -3.38 -13.17 -4.86
C LEU A 135 -3.08 -11.99 -5.79
N ALA A 136 -4.03 -11.60 -6.65
CA ALA A 136 -3.90 -10.40 -7.48
C ALA A 136 -3.71 -9.14 -6.63
N SER A 137 -4.43 -9.00 -5.52
CA SER A 137 -4.28 -7.85 -4.60
C SER A 137 -2.88 -7.77 -3.95
N TYR A 138 -2.28 -8.90 -3.57
CA TYR A 138 -0.89 -8.93 -3.10
C TYR A 138 0.11 -8.64 -4.22
N ALA A 139 -0.15 -9.12 -5.44
CA ALA A 139 0.72 -8.86 -6.58
C ALA A 139 0.76 -7.37 -6.95
N VAL A 140 -0.37 -6.66 -6.86
CA VAL A 140 -0.40 -5.20 -7.09
C VAL A 140 0.27 -4.42 -5.95
N GLN A 141 0.11 -4.84 -4.69
CA GLN A 141 0.86 -4.26 -3.56
C GLN A 141 2.37 -4.45 -3.73
N ALA A 142 2.81 -5.64 -4.15
CA ALA A 142 4.22 -5.91 -4.42
C ALA A 142 4.78 -5.04 -5.57
N LYS A 143 3.96 -4.73 -6.58
CA LYS A 143 4.38 -3.96 -7.76
C LYS A 143 4.35 -2.44 -7.52
N TYR A 144 3.29 -1.94 -6.88
CA TYR A 144 3.00 -0.50 -6.81
C TYR A 144 3.17 0.11 -5.41
N GLY A 145 3.36 -0.70 -4.36
CA GLY A 145 3.37 -0.21 -2.98
C GLY A 145 1.95 0.04 -2.48
N ASP A 146 1.75 1.01 -1.59
CA ASP A 146 0.44 1.29 -0.99
C ASP A 146 -0.57 1.87 -1.99
N TYR A 147 -1.83 1.47 -1.84
CA TYR A 147 -2.93 2.07 -2.58
C TYR A 147 -3.06 3.58 -2.28
N ASP A 148 -3.07 4.37 -3.35
CA ASP A 148 -3.35 5.80 -3.34
C ASP A 148 -4.41 6.11 -4.41
N GLU A 149 -5.59 6.56 -3.98
CA GLU A 149 -6.71 6.89 -4.84
C GLU A 149 -6.38 8.01 -5.85
N ALA A 150 -5.46 8.93 -5.50
CA ALA A 150 -5.04 9.99 -6.41
C ALA A 150 -4.17 9.47 -7.56
N VAL A 151 -3.47 8.35 -7.35
CA VAL A 151 -2.53 7.76 -8.32
C VAL A 151 -3.18 6.63 -9.11
N CYS A 152 -4.06 5.84 -8.46
CA CYS A 152 -4.71 4.67 -9.06
C CYS A 152 -5.87 5.08 -9.99
N LYS A 153 -5.54 5.44 -11.23
CA LYS A 153 -6.55 5.76 -12.26
C LYS A 153 -7.41 4.53 -12.61
N PRO A 154 -8.71 4.71 -12.90
CA PRO A 154 -9.55 3.62 -13.39
C PRO A 154 -8.95 2.93 -14.62
N GLY A 155 -8.87 1.61 -14.60
CA GLY A 155 -8.35 0.79 -15.68
C GLY A 155 -6.84 0.53 -15.62
N MET A 156 -6.10 1.13 -14.68
CA MET A 156 -4.67 0.87 -14.50
C MET A 156 -4.40 -0.63 -14.28
N LEU A 157 -5.18 -1.25 -13.40
CA LEU A 157 -5.00 -2.66 -13.03
C LEU A 157 -5.48 -3.64 -14.11
N ILE A 158 -6.36 -3.21 -15.01
CA ILE A 158 -6.87 -4.06 -16.11
C ILE A 158 -5.74 -4.45 -17.07
N SER A 159 -4.79 -3.55 -17.31
CA SER A 159 -3.67 -3.76 -18.25
C SER A 159 -2.65 -4.81 -17.78
N GLU A 160 -2.72 -5.24 -16.51
CA GLU A 160 -1.71 -6.06 -15.86
C GLU A 160 -1.95 -7.58 -15.95
N ASN A 161 -3.04 -8.02 -16.59
CA ASN A 161 -3.42 -9.44 -16.70
C ASN A 161 -3.33 -10.18 -15.36
N LEU A 162 -3.99 -9.63 -14.33
CA LEU A 162 -3.84 -10.05 -12.94
C LEU A 162 -4.55 -11.36 -12.57
N LEU A 163 -5.48 -11.81 -13.42
CA LEU A 163 -6.29 -13.01 -13.18
C LEU A 163 -6.09 -14.03 -14.30
N PRO A 164 -6.14 -15.34 -14.01
CA PRO A 164 -6.15 -16.37 -15.05
C PRO A 164 -7.35 -16.18 -15.98
N GLN A 165 -7.17 -16.41 -17.28
CA GLN A 165 -8.25 -16.23 -18.27
C GLN A 165 -9.51 -17.05 -17.92
N ARG A 166 -9.33 -18.28 -17.43
CA ARG A 166 -10.42 -19.14 -16.93
C ARG A 166 -11.26 -18.45 -15.85
N VAL A 167 -10.62 -17.68 -14.96
CA VAL A 167 -11.33 -16.97 -13.89
C VAL A 167 -12.20 -15.85 -14.44
N ILE A 168 -11.73 -15.17 -15.48
CA ILE A 168 -12.49 -14.11 -16.13
C ILE A 168 -13.67 -14.72 -16.90
N ASP A 169 -13.43 -15.78 -17.67
CA ASP A 169 -14.42 -16.38 -18.56
C ASP A 169 -15.57 -17.08 -17.82
N GLN A 170 -15.35 -17.56 -16.60
CA GLN A 170 -16.36 -18.31 -15.84
C GLN A 170 -17.41 -17.43 -15.15
N TYR A 171 -17.29 -16.10 -15.16
CA TYR A 171 -18.22 -15.18 -14.51
C TYR A 171 -18.70 -14.08 -15.46
N GLN A 172 -19.97 -13.69 -15.33
CA GLN A 172 -20.56 -12.52 -16.01
C GLN A 172 -20.13 -11.22 -15.32
N MET A 173 -18.82 -10.95 -15.32
CA MET A 173 -18.22 -9.77 -14.70
C MET A 173 -17.43 -8.97 -15.73
N THR A 174 -17.58 -7.64 -15.69
CA THR A 174 -16.75 -6.76 -16.54
C THR A 174 -15.33 -6.65 -15.97
N PRO A 175 -14.32 -6.30 -16.78
CA PRO A 175 -12.98 -6.02 -16.29
C PRO A 175 -12.95 -4.99 -15.14
N GLN A 176 -13.84 -3.99 -15.19
CA GLN A 176 -13.97 -2.98 -14.13
C GLN A 176 -14.51 -3.60 -12.83
N MET A 177 -15.48 -4.52 -12.90
CA MET A 177 -15.98 -5.20 -11.70
C MET A 177 -14.86 -6.02 -11.03
N TRP A 178 -14.01 -6.70 -11.80
CA TRP A 178 -12.85 -7.40 -11.26
C TRP A 178 -11.82 -6.46 -10.64
N GLU A 179 -11.53 -5.35 -11.32
CA GLU A 179 -10.64 -4.31 -10.80
C GLU A 179 -11.12 -3.78 -9.45
N GLU A 180 -12.42 -3.48 -9.30
CA GLU A 180 -12.98 -3.02 -8.02
C GLU A 180 -12.84 -4.08 -6.91
N ARG A 181 -13.03 -5.38 -7.21
CA ARG A 181 -12.77 -6.44 -6.22
C ARG A 181 -11.31 -6.48 -5.79
N ILE A 182 -10.38 -6.38 -6.73
CA ILE A 182 -8.95 -6.36 -6.42
C ILE A 182 -8.58 -5.11 -5.61
N LYS A 183 -9.14 -3.94 -5.95
CA LYS A 183 -8.90 -2.67 -5.25
C LYS A 183 -9.32 -2.71 -3.78
N THR A 184 -10.47 -3.31 -3.45
CA THR A 184 -10.91 -3.44 -2.06
C THR A 184 -9.86 -4.13 -1.20
N TRP A 185 -9.33 -5.26 -1.67
CA TRP A 185 -8.27 -5.99 -0.97
C TRP A 185 -6.92 -5.27 -1.03
N TYR A 186 -6.62 -4.59 -2.13
CA TYR A 186 -5.39 -3.82 -2.27
C TYR A 186 -5.31 -2.67 -1.24
N ALA A 187 -6.42 -1.98 -0.99
CA ALA A 187 -6.49 -0.94 0.04
C ALA A 187 -6.24 -1.47 1.47
N ASP A 188 -6.66 -2.72 1.74
CA ASP A 188 -6.45 -3.38 3.04
C ASP A 188 -4.96 -3.71 3.30
N HIS A 189 -4.11 -3.78 2.27
CA HIS A 189 -2.69 -4.10 2.38
C HIS A 189 -1.80 -2.91 2.71
N ARG A 190 -2.39 -1.74 2.99
CA ARG A 190 -1.65 -0.50 3.26
C ARG A 190 -0.62 -0.67 4.37
N GLY A 191 0.60 -0.21 4.10
CA GLY A 191 1.76 -0.31 4.98
C GLY A 191 2.59 -1.57 4.77
N MET A 192 2.12 -2.52 3.96
CA MET A 192 2.84 -3.74 3.63
C MET A 192 3.98 -3.45 2.64
N SER A 193 5.19 -3.87 2.98
CA SER A 193 6.33 -3.78 2.07
C SER A 193 6.21 -4.77 0.91
N ARG A 194 7.00 -4.57 -0.14
CA ARG A 194 7.02 -5.46 -1.30
C ARG A 194 7.38 -6.90 -0.90
N ASP A 195 8.41 -7.08 -0.07
CA ASP A 195 8.81 -8.40 0.40
C ASP A 195 7.75 -9.03 1.32
N GLU A 196 7.06 -8.26 2.17
CA GLU A 196 5.93 -8.80 2.94
C GLU A 196 4.79 -9.27 2.02
N ALA A 197 4.44 -8.50 0.98
CA ALA A 197 3.39 -8.83 0.03
C ALA A 197 3.72 -10.07 -0.81
N GLU A 198 4.95 -10.17 -1.31
CA GLU A 198 5.42 -11.34 -2.06
C GLU A 198 5.46 -12.61 -1.18
N MET A 199 5.81 -12.48 0.11
CA MET A 199 5.80 -13.60 1.05
C MET A 199 4.37 -14.05 1.38
N GLU A 200 3.43 -13.14 1.62
CA GLU A 200 2.03 -13.50 1.86
C GLU A 200 1.38 -14.12 0.61
N TYR A 201 1.72 -13.64 -0.60
CA TYR A 201 1.34 -14.29 -1.85
C TYR A 201 1.79 -15.76 -1.87
N LEU A 202 3.07 -16.01 -1.58
CA LEU A 202 3.63 -17.36 -1.58
C LEU A 202 3.03 -18.24 -0.50
N LYS A 203 2.75 -17.69 0.70
CA LYS A 203 2.11 -18.42 1.80
C LYS A 203 0.72 -18.92 1.45
N ILE A 204 -0.05 -18.13 0.69
CA ILE A 204 -1.38 -18.53 0.21
C ILE A 204 -1.22 -19.54 -0.94
N ALA A 205 -0.33 -19.24 -1.90
CA ALA A 205 -0.13 -20.10 -3.06
C ALA A 205 0.40 -21.50 -2.69
N GLN A 206 1.19 -21.64 -1.62
CA GLN A 206 1.73 -22.94 -1.18
C GLN A 206 0.63 -23.95 -0.82
N ASP A 207 -0.55 -23.46 -0.43
CA ASP A 207 -1.69 -24.27 -0.01
C ASP A 207 -2.53 -24.76 -1.20
N LEU A 208 -2.30 -24.25 -2.41
CA LEU A 208 -2.91 -24.77 -3.63
C LEU A 208 -2.44 -26.21 -3.90
N ASP A 209 -3.35 -27.09 -4.29
CA ASP A 209 -3.05 -28.52 -4.44
C ASP A 209 -1.97 -28.82 -5.48
N MET A 210 -1.90 -28.02 -6.55
CA MET A 210 -0.92 -28.17 -7.63
C MET A 210 0.42 -27.46 -7.35
N PHE A 211 0.52 -26.69 -6.27
CA PHE A 211 1.75 -25.96 -5.94
C PHE A 211 2.92 -26.90 -5.70
N GLY A 212 4.03 -26.65 -6.42
CA GLY A 212 5.28 -27.39 -6.28
C GLY A 212 5.23 -28.85 -6.75
N VAL A 213 4.22 -29.21 -7.57
CA VAL A 213 4.04 -30.58 -8.09
C VAL A 213 4.52 -30.68 -9.53
N ASN A 214 5.49 -31.57 -9.78
CA ASN A 214 5.89 -31.92 -11.15
C ASN A 214 5.13 -33.16 -11.62
N TYR A 215 4.21 -32.99 -12.57
CA TYR A 215 3.33 -34.06 -13.07
C TYR A 215 3.93 -34.81 -14.26
N PHE A 216 3.91 -36.14 -14.19
CA PHE A 216 4.35 -37.04 -15.27
C PHE A 216 3.28 -38.08 -15.59
N PRO A 217 2.91 -38.26 -16.87
CA PRO A 217 2.02 -39.34 -17.26
C PRO A 217 2.77 -40.67 -17.18
N ILE A 218 2.23 -41.61 -16.41
CA ILE A 218 2.79 -42.94 -16.21
C ILE A 218 1.71 -44.02 -16.32
N THR A 219 2.13 -45.28 -16.45
CA THR A 219 1.24 -46.43 -16.32
C THR A 219 1.72 -47.38 -15.23
N ASN A 220 0.77 -48.01 -14.53
CA ASN A 220 1.09 -49.10 -13.59
C ASN A 220 1.26 -50.44 -14.32
N LYS A 221 1.44 -51.55 -13.59
CA LYS A 221 1.59 -52.88 -14.21
C LYS A 221 0.34 -53.38 -14.95
N LYS A 222 -0.85 -52.88 -14.59
CA LYS A 222 -2.11 -53.19 -15.27
C LYS A 222 -2.38 -52.30 -16.49
N ASN A 223 -1.44 -51.43 -16.85
CA ASN A 223 -1.57 -50.41 -17.90
C ASN A 223 -2.63 -49.33 -17.60
N THR A 224 -3.01 -49.14 -16.35
CA THR A 224 -3.85 -48.01 -15.94
C THR A 224 -3.05 -46.72 -16.07
N GLU A 225 -3.58 -45.75 -16.82
CA GLU A 225 -2.96 -44.42 -16.97
C GLU A 225 -3.22 -43.56 -15.73
N VAL A 226 -2.14 -43.06 -15.13
CA VAL A 226 -2.19 -42.22 -13.94
C VAL A 226 -1.14 -41.10 -14.03
N TRP A 227 -1.24 -40.11 -13.16
CA TRP A 227 -0.20 -39.10 -13.01
C TRP A 227 0.69 -39.41 -11.80
N LEU A 228 2.00 -39.32 -12.00
CA LEU A 228 2.98 -39.21 -10.92
C LEU A 228 3.24 -37.73 -10.64
N GLY A 229 3.04 -37.27 -9.41
CA GLY A 229 3.50 -35.98 -8.93
C GLY A 229 4.76 -36.13 -8.09
N VAL A 230 5.85 -35.49 -8.50
CA VAL A 230 7.08 -35.39 -7.70
C VAL A 230 7.05 -34.06 -6.94
N THR A 231 7.16 -34.10 -5.62
CA THR A 231 7.03 -32.93 -4.72
C THR A 231 8.17 -32.88 -3.69
N ALA A 232 8.28 -31.75 -2.98
CA ALA A 232 9.19 -31.62 -1.83
C ALA A 232 8.90 -32.62 -0.70
N LEU A 233 7.67 -33.10 -0.57
CA LEU A 233 7.22 -34.01 0.51
C LEU A 233 7.31 -35.50 0.16
N GLY A 234 7.28 -35.84 -1.14
CA GLY A 234 7.30 -37.22 -1.61
C GLY A 234 6.76 -37.39 -3.03
N LEU A 235 6.36 -38.63 -3.32
CA LEU A 235 5.74 -39.04 -4.58
C LEU A 235 4.24 -39.21 -4.39
N ASN A 236 3.45 -38.55 -5.22
CA ASN A 236 2.00 -38.64 -5.23
C ASN A 236 1.52 -39.34 -6.50
N ILE A 237 0.48 -40.15 -6.41
CA ILE A 237 -0.21 -40.75 -7.56
C ILE A 237 -1.58 -40.12 -7.66
N TYR A 238 -1.99 -39.77 -8.87
CA TYR A 238 -3.29 -39.18 -9.15
C TYR A 238 -3.99 -39.92 -10.30
N ASN A 239 -5.31 -39.92 -10.28
CA ASN A 239 -6.10 -40.42 -11.42
C ASN A 239 -5.89 -39.52 -12.64
N LYS A 240 -6.12 -40.07 -13.84
CA LYS A 240 -5.85 -39.37 -15.10
C LYS A 240 -6.60 -38.05 -15.23
N GLU A 241 -7.84 -38.01 -14.72
CA GLU A 241 -8.78 -36.89 -14.82
C GLU A 241 -8.64 -35.88 -13.67
N ASN A 242 -7.92 -36.21 -12.58
CA ASN A 242 -7.84 -35.38 -11.38
C ASN A 242 -6.38 -35.13 -10.99
N LYS A 243 -5.88 -33.91 -11.24
CA LYS A 243 -4.53 -33.50 -10.81
C LYS A 243 -4.50 -32.78 -9.45
N LEU A 244 -5.65 -32.45 -8.87
CA LEU A 244 -5.72 -31.75 -7.58
C LEU A 244 -5.50 -32.75 -6.44
N LEU A 245 -6.28 -33.84 -6.44
CA LEU A 245 -6.35 -34.74 -5.29
C LEU A 245 -5.56 -36.03 -5.58
N PRO A 246 -4.45 -36.27 -4.84
CA PRO A 246 -3.76 -37.55 -4.95
C PRO A 246 -4.64 -38.68 -4.42
N VAL A 247 -4.49 -39.89 -4.98
CA VAL A 247 -5.13 -41.12 -4.48
C VAL A 247 -4.22 -41.91 -3.56
N THR A 248 -2.91 -41.79 -3.73
CA THR A 248 -1.92 -42.38 -2.82
C THR A 248 -0.63 -41.56 -2.82
N THR A 249 0.12 -41.61 -1.72
CA THR A 249 1.37 -40.88 -1.53
C THR A 249 2.43 -41.80 -0.93
N PHE A 250 3.68 -41.64 -1.33
CA PHE A 250 4.87 -42.27 -0.74
C PHE A 250 5.84 -41.18 -0.28
N GLN A 251 6.14 -41.14 1.01
CA GLN A 251 6.98 -40.08 1.58
C GLN A 251 8.48 -40.38 1.37
N TRP A 252 9.32 -39.34 1.31
CA TRP A 252 10.76 -39.53 1.08
C TRP A 252 11.45 -40.41 2.13
N ASN A 253 11.04 -40.37 3.40
CA ASN A 253 11.56 -41.26 4.46
C ASN A 253 11.17 -42.74 4.28
N GLU A 254 10.19 -43.04 3.41
CA GLU A 254 9.77 -44.40 3.08
C GLU A 254 10.52 -44.95 1.86
N ILE A 255 11.31 -44.14 1.16
CA ILE A 255 11.97 -44.51 -0.10
C ILE A 255 13.44 -44.80 0.18
N LEU A 256 13.90 -46.00 -0.17
CA LEU A 256 15.30 -46.42 0.01
C LEU A 256 16.14 -46.19 -1.23
N HIS A 257 15.58 -46.51 -2.39
CA HIS A 257 16.33 -46.51 -3.64
C HIS A 257 15.42 -46.32 -4.83
N ILE A 258 15.87 -45.53 -5.80
CA ILE A 258 15.14 -45.23 -7.02
C ILE A 258 16.03 -45.56 -8.21
N SER A 259 15.47 -46.24 -9.20
CA SER A 259 16.18 -46.61 -10.43
C SER A 259 15.20 -46.79 -11.58
N PHE A 260 15.70 -46.72 -12.81
CA PHE A 260 14.92 -47.09 -13.98
C PHE A 260 15.78 -47.89 -14.96
N ASP A 261 15.12 -48.70 -15.76
CA ASP A 261 15.69 -49.42 -16.90
C ASP A 261 14.76 -49.23 -18.10
N ASP A 262 15.27 -48.60 -19.16
CA ASP A 262 14.52 -48.08 -20.29
C ASP A 262 13.24 -47.33 -19.88
N ARG A 263 12.05 -47.94 -20.08
CA ARG A 263 10.74 -47.38 -19.72
C ARG A 263 10.30 -47.72 -18.31
N LYS A 264 10.84 -48.77 -17.70
CA LYS A 264 10.45 -49.28 -16.39
C LYS A 264 11.14 -48.49 -15.29
N PHE A 265 10.36 -47.91 -14.38
CA PHE A 265 10.83 -47.20 -13.20
C PHE A 265 10.52 -48.01 -11.95
N VAL A 266 11.46 -48.04 -11.00
CA VAL A 266 11.40 -48.87 -9.79
C VAL A 266 11.75 -48.01 -8.57
N VAL A 267 10.81 -47.89 -7.64
CA VAL A 267 11.00 -47.24 -6.34
C VAL A 267 10.95 -48.31 -5.25
N LYS A 268 12.07 -48.56 -4.60
CA LYS A 268 12.17 -49.50 -3.47
C LYS A 268 11.81 -48.76 -2.19
N THR A 269 10.88 -49.33 -1.43
CA THR A 269 10.39 -48.76 -0.17
C THR A 269 11.06 -49.42 1.04
N ASN A 270 11.09 -48.69 2.15
CA ASN A 270 11.61 -49.12 3.45
C ASN A 270 10.53 -49.89 4.22
N ASP A 271 10.29 -51.15 3.87
CA ASP A 271 9.44 -52.07 4.66
C ASP A 271 10.28 -53.24 5.19
N SER A 272 10.35 -53.36 6.51
CA SER A 272 11.20 -54.35 7.20
C SER A 272 10.72 -55.79 7.04
N LYS A 273 9.45 -56.02 6.68
CA LYS A 273 8.88 -57.37 6.62
C LYS A 273 8.80 -57.95 5.20
N SER A 274 8.71 -57.11 4.17
CA SER A 274 8.68 -57.51 2.74
C SER A 274 8.65 -56.25 1.85
N PRO A 275 9.79 -55.70 1.41
CA PRO A 275 9.80 -54.50 0.57
C PRO A 275 9.23 -54.81 -0.83
N LYS A 276 7.96 -54.44 -1.06
CA LYS A 276 7.37 -54.46 -2.40
C LYS A 276 7.71 -53.14 -3.10
N PRO A 277 8.44 -53.17 -4.24
CA PRO A 277 8.75 -51.96 -4.97
C PRO A 277 7.50 -51.42 -5.67
N VAL A 278 7.38 -50.10 -5.70
CA VAL A 278 6.44 -49.41 -6.61
C VAL A 278 7.06 -49.44 -8.00
N ILE A 279 6.35 -50.01 -8.97
CA ILE A 279 6.83 -50.14 -10.34
C ILE A 279 5.85 -49.45 -11.28
N PHE A 280 6.35 -48.54 -12.10
CA PHE A 280 5.56 -47.85 -13.13
C PHE A 280 6.37 -47.70 -14.41
N TYR A 281 5.70 -47.30 -15.49
CA TYR A 281 6.30 -47.13 -16.79
C TYR A 281 6.03 -45.74 -17.33
N SER A 282 7.01 -45.15 -18.01
CA SER A 282 6.82 -43.90 -18.75
C SER A 282 6.95 -44.13 -20.25
N GLN A 283 6.38 -43.22 -21.05
CA GLN A 283 6.36 -43.36 -22.50
C GLN A 283 7.75 -43.19 -23.15
N LYS A 284 8.66 -42.45 -22.52
CA LYS A 284 9.95 -42.05 -23.10
C LYS A 284 11.07 -42.13 -22.06
N LEU A 285 12.22 -42.71 -22.42
CA LEU A 285 13.43 -42.77 -21.59
C LEU A 285 13.84 -41.41 -20.99
N ARG A 286 13.68 -40.32 -21.74
CA ARG A 286 14.01 -38.97 -21.26
C ARG A 286 13.18 -38.54 -20.07
N ILE A 287 11.92 -38.98 -20.00
CA ILE A 287 11.01 -38.66 -18.89
C ILE A 287 11.52 -39.37 -17.63
N ASN A 288 11.91 -40.64 -17.72
CA ASN A 288 12.52 -41.36 -16.60
C ASN A 288 13.81 -40.69 -16.09
N LYS A 289 14.65 -40.16 -16.99
CA LYS A 289 15.84 -39.39 -16.59
C LYS A 289 15.46 -38.13 -15.81
N LEU A 290 14.44 -37.40 -16.25
CA LEU A 290 13.95 -36.20 -15.56
C LEU A 290 13.29 -36.52 -14.22
N ILE A 291 12.44 -37.56 -14.17
CA ILE A 291 11.82 -38.04 -12.93
C ILE A 291 12.92 -38.41 -11.92
N LEU A 292 13.93 -39.18 -12.34
CA LEU A 292 15.03 -39.58 -11.44
C LEU A 292 15.77 -38.36 -10.89
N ASP A 293 16.13 -37.41 -11.74
CA ASP A 293 16.84 -36.18 -11.36
C ASP A 293 16.02 -35.33 -10.35
N LEU A 294 14.72 -35.19 -10.58
CA LEU A 294 13.82 -34.51 -9.65
C LEU A 294 13.65 -35.27 -8.33
N CYS A 295 13.53 -36.61 -8.38
CA CYS A 295 13.42 -37.43 -7.19
C CYS A 295 14.67 -37.33 -6.31
N VAL A 296 15.86 -37.44 -6.92
CA VAL A 296 17.14 -37.34 -6.20
C VAL A 296 17.27 -35.96 -5.56
N GLY A 297 17.03 -34.89 -6.31
CA GLY A 297 17.16 -33.53 -5.77
C GLY A 297 16.14 -33.22 -4.65
N ASN A 298 14.88 -33.62 -4.80
CA ASN A 298 13.87 -33.45 -3.75
C ASN A 298 14.19 -34.28 -2.50
N HIS A 299 14.61 -35.55 -2.68
CA HIS A 299 15.01 -36.41 -1.57
C HIS A 299 16.23 -35.85 -0.82
N ASP A 300 17.24 -35.33 -1.53
CA ASP A 300 18.42 -34.73 -0.92
C ASP A 300 18.06 -33.49 -0.09
N LEU A 301 17.20 -32.60 -0.61
CA LEU A 301 16.69 -31.45 0.14
C LEU A 301 15.85 -31.87 1.33
N TYR A 302 14.96 -32.85 1.17
CA TYR A 302 14.18 -33.42 2.26
C TYR A 302 15.07 -33.94 3.39
N MET A 303 16.16 -34.64 3.06
CA MET A 303 17.12 -35.14 4.06
C MET A 303 17.93 -34.01 4.71
N LYS A 304 18.24 -32.93 3.99
CA LYS A 304 18.91 -31.75 4.55
C LYS A 304 18.02 -31.01 5.57
N ARG A 305 16.73 -30.83 5.28
CA ARG A 305 15.75 -30.17 6.18
C ARG A 305 15.57 -30.87 7.54
N ARG A 306 15.89 -32.18 7.59
CA ARG A 306 15.79 -33.00 8.82
C ARG A 306 17.07 -33.00 9.64
N LYS A 307 18.08 -32.26 9.20
CA LYS A 307 19.32 -32.03 9.94
C LYS A 307 19.32 -30.57 10.41
N PRO A 308 20.04 -30.26 11.49
CA PRO A 308 20.25 -28.87 11.88
C PRO A 308 20.85 -28.05 10.72
N ASP A 309 20.45 -26.78 10.64
CA ASP A 309 20.99 -25.83 9.66
C ASP A 309 22.52 -25.76 9.75
N THR A 310 23.17 -25.65 8.59
CA THR A 310 24.62 -25.41 8.54
C THR A 310 24.94 -24.01 9.08
N MET A 311 26.18 -23.80 9.53
CA MET A 311 26.65 -22.48 9.98
C MET A 311 26.36 -21.37 8.96
N GLU A 312 26.52 -21.67 7.67
CA GLU A 312 26.25 -20.72 6.60
C GLU A 312 24.77 -20.32 6.52
N ILE A 313 23.85 -21.29 6.62
CA ILE A 313 22.41 -21.03 6.60
C ILE A 313 21.99 -20.25 7.86
N GLN A 314 22.53 -20.61 9.02
CA GLN A 314 22.28 -19.89 10.27
C GLN A 314 22.73 -18.43 10.17
N GLN A 315 23.94 -18.18 9.65
CA GLN A 315 24.43 -16.81 9.41
C GLN A 315 23.56 -16.05 8.41
N MET A 316 23.13 -16.71 7.33
CA MET A 316 22.25 -16.09 6.35
C MET A 316 20.88 -15.71 6.95
N LYS A 317 20.28 -16.58 7.76
CA LYS A 317 19.03 -16.31 8.49
C LYS A 317 19.19 -15.19 9.52
N ALA A 318 20.30 -15.19 10.27
CA ALA A 318 20.61 -14.15 11.25
C ALA A 318 20.76 -12.78 10.57
N GLN A 319 21.53 -12.72 9.48
CA GLN A 319 21.73 -11.50 8.70
C GLN A 319 20.41 -10.98 8.12
N ALA A 320 19.59 -11.86 7.52
CA ALA A 320 18.29 -11.47 6.97
C ALA A 320 17.34 -10.95 8.06
N LYS A 321 17.34 -11.58 9.25
CA LYS A 321 16.55 -11.13 10.39
C LYS A 321 16.99 -9.75 10.90
N GLU A 322 18.30 -9.54 11.05
CA GLU A 322 18.87 -8.25 11.47
C GLU A 322 18.55 -7.14 10.46
N GLU A 323 18.71 -7.42 9.16
CA GLU A 323 18.40 -6.47 8.09
C GLU A 323 16.91 -6.11 8.06
N LYS A 324 16.02 -7.10 8.21
CA LYS A 324 14.58 -6.86 8.32
C LYS A 324 14.22 -6.02 9.54
N GLN A 325 14.80 -6.32 10.71
CA GLN A 325 14.58 -5.54 11.93
C GLN A 325 15.07 -4.09 11.77
N ARG A 326 16.25 -3.89 11.16
CA ARG A 326 16.79 -2.56 10.88
C ARG A 326 15.85 -1.75 9.98
N ARG A 327 15.37 -2.34 8.88
CA ARG A 327 14.41 -1.69 7.97
C ARG A 327 13.09 -1.39 8.66
N GLN A 328 12.61 -2.27 9.54
CA GLN A 328 11.40 -2.03 10.33
C GLN A 328 11.55 -0.81 11.25
N VAL A 329 12.69 -0.68 11.93
CA VAL A 329 12.98 0.47 12.79
C VAL A 329 13.04 1.76 11.97
N GLU A 330 13.72 1.75 10.82
CA GLU A 330 13.80 2.88 9.90
C GLU A 330 12.39 3.26 9.37
N ARG A 331 11.57 2.28 8.99
CA ARG A 331 10.17 2.49 8.57
C ARG A 331 9.33 3.11 9.68
N ASN A 332 9.40 2.56 10.91
CA ASN A 332 8.66 3.07 12.05
C ASN A 332 9.05 4.52 12.38
N LYS A 333 10.35 4.83 12.30
CA LYS A 333 10.86 6.20 12.48
C LYS A 333 10.30 7.15 11.41
N LEU A 334 10.36 6.76 10.14
CA LEU A 334 9.83 7.56 9.04
C LEU A 334 8.31 7.79 9.17
N THR A 335 7.55 6.77 9.53
CA THR A 335 6.09 6.88 9.75
C THR A 335 5.78 7.85 10.89
N ARG A 336 6.51 7.77 12.00
CA ARG A 336 6.35 8.70 13.13
C ARG A 336 6.68 10.13 12.73
N GLU A 337 7.76 10.34 11.98
CA GLU A 337 8.14 11.66 11.47
C GLU A 337 7.08 12.24 10.54
N LYS A 338 6.54 11.42 9.62
CA LYS A 338 5.43 11.81 8.74
C LYS A 338 4.19 12.21 9.53
N GLN A 339 3.80 11.44 10.53
CA GLN A 339 2.65 11.77 11.39
C GLN A 339 2.83 13.08 12.16
N LEU A 340 4.03 13.32 12.71
CA LEU A 340 4.35 14.56 13.40
C LEU A 340 4.30 15.76 12.44
N ARG A 341 4.80 15.60 11.20
CA ARG A 341 4.74 16.64 10.17
C ARG A 341 3.30 16.96 9.77
N GLU A 342 2.49 15.94 9.48
CA GLU A 342 1.07 16.12 9.14
C GLU A 342 0.28 16.79 10.28
N ALA A 343 0.60 16.47 11.54
CA ALA A 343 0.00 17.13 12.70
C ALA A 343 0.40 18.60 12.78
N ALA A 344 1.69 18.92 12.58
CA ALA A 344 2.18 20.30 12.57
C ALA A 344 1.59 21.12 11.41
N GLU A 345 1.45 20.53 10.22
CA GLU A 345 0.80 21.18 9.07
C GLU A 345 -0.68 21.47 9.34
N ARG A 346 -1.40 20.53 9.99
CA ARG A 346 -2.80 20.75 10.43
C ARG A 346 -2.91 21.86 11.48
N GLU A 347 -2.02 21.88 12.47
CA GLU A 347 -2.01 22.91 13.51
C GLU A 347 -1.70 24.29 12.92
N LYS A 348 -0.72 24.36 12.01
CA LYS A 348 -0.40 25.58 11.27
C LYS A 348 -1.60 26.08 10.46
N ALA A 349 -2.28 25.21 9.72
CA ALA A 349 -3.47 25.59 8.95
C ALA A 349 -4.60 26.12 9.85
N ALA A 350 -4.80 25.50 11.03
CA ALA A 350 -5.77 25.98 12.01
C ALA A 350 -5.40 27.36 12.59
N MET A 351 -4.11 27.59 12.88
CA MET A 351 -3.61 28.90 13.31
C MET A 351 -3.77 29.97 12.23
N GLU A 352 -3.47 29.65 10.96
CA GLU A 352 -3.63 30.56 9.83
C GLU A 352 -5.11 30.94 9.63
N GLN A 353 -6.04 29.98 9.73
CA GLN A 353 -7.47 30.27 9.70
C GLN A 353 -7.90 31.19 10.85
N ARG A 354 -7.42 30.93 12.07
CA ARG A 354 -7.72 31.78 13.23
C ARG A 354 -7.17 33.19 13.06
N LEU A 355 -5.96 33.34 12.52
CA LEU A 355 -5.37 34.64 12.21
C LEU A 355 -6.20 35.41 11.18
N MET A 356 -6.66 34.72 10.12
CA MET A 356 -7.51 35.32 9.09
C MET A 356 -8.82 35.84 9.70
N GLN A 357 -9.46 35.05 10.56
CA GLN A 357 -10.68 35.46 11.27
C GLN A 357 -10.43 36.70 12.15
N LEU A 358 -9.35 36.71 12.94
CA LEU A 358 -9.00 37.86 13.78
C LEU A 358 -8.70 39.12 12.95
N GLN A 359 -8.06 38.98 11.79
CA GLN A 359 -7.80 40.09 10.88
C GLN A 359 -9.09 40.65 10.24
N GLU A 360 -10.06 39.79 9.95
CA GLU A 360 -11.36 40.20 9.43
C GLU A 360 -12.19 40.91 10.50
N GLU A 361 -12.21 40.38 11.73
CA GLU A 361 -12.83 41.03 12.89
C GLU A 361 -12.20 42.40 13.16
N MET A 362 -10.86 42.50 13.10
CA MET A 362 -10.15 43.78 13.25
C MET A 362 -10.51 44.77 12.13
N ARG A 363 -10.58 44.32 10.87
CA ARG A 363 -10.99 45.17 9.74
C ARG A 363 -12.41 45.68 9.90
N ALA A 364 -13.36 44.79 10.21
CA ALA A 364 -14.76 45.15 10.42
C ALA A 364 -14.92 46.14 11.58
N ALA A 365 -14.19 45.93 12.68
CA ALA A 365 -14.19 46.85 13.82
C ALA A 365 -13.59 48.22 13.44
N ASN A 366 -12.51 48.26 12.66
CA ASN A 366 -11.88 49.50 12.22
C ASN A 366 -12.77 50.29 11.23
N GLU A 367 -13.45 49.61 10.31
CA GLU A 367 -14.44 50.23 9.42
C GLU A 367 -15.65 50.76 10.17
N ALA A 368 -16.16 50.01 11.16
CA ALA A 368 -17.25 50.47 12.01
C ALA A 368 -16.84 51.70 12.81
N LEU A 369 -15.60 51.74 13.30
CA LEU A 369 -15.05 52.91 13.98
C LEU A 369 -14.98 54.12 13.04
N HIS A 370 -14.43 53.96 11.84
CA HIS A 370 -14.31 55.03 10.86
C HIS A 370 -15.69 55.61 10.48
N ARG A 371 -16.69 54.76 10.23
CA ARG A 371 -18.07 55.19 9.97
C ARG A 371 -18.67 55.97 11.15
N SER A 372 -18.33 55.58 12.39
CA SER A 372 -18.79 56.29 13.59
C SER A 372 -18.14 57.67 13.71
N GLU A 373 -16.85 57.79 13.38
CA GLU A 373 -16.12 59.07 13.37
C GLU A 373 -16.71 60.03 12.33
N GLU A 374 -16.92 59.57 11.09
CA GLU A 374 -17.56 60.37 10.03
C GLU A 374 -18.97 60.86 10.43
N ALA A 375 -19.77 59.99 11.05
CA ALA A 375 -21.10 60.35 11.54
C ALA A 375 -21.04 61.41 12.64
N ALA A 376 -20.07 61.32 13.56
CA ALA A 376 -19.87 62.30 14.61
C ALA A 376 -19.41 63.66 14.05
N GLU A 377 -18.55 63.68 13.04
CA GLU A 377 -18.13 64.91 12.34
C GLU A 377 -19.31 65.60 11.65
N LEU A 378 -20.14 64.84 10.93
CA LEU A 378 -21.35 65.38 10.28
C LEU A 378 -22.35 65.95 11.29
N LEU A 379 -22.53 65.28 12.44
CA LEU A 379 -23.38 65.80 13.52
C LEU A 379 -22.82 67.08 14.13
N ALA A 380 -21.49 67.17 14.31
CA ALA A 380 -20.83 68.38 14.79
C ALA A 380 -20.99 69.54 13.82
N GLU A 381 -20.84 69.30 12.51
CA GLU A 381 -21.04 70.33 11.49
C GLU A 381 -22.50 70.81 11.44
N LYS A 382 -23.47 69.90 11.48
CA LYS A 382 -24.90 70.25 11.55
C LYS A 382 -25.24 71.08 12.78
N ASN A 383 -24.70 70.70 13.95
CA ASN A 383 -24.89 71.47 15.18
C ASN A 383 -24.30 72.89 15.03
N ARG A 384 -23.08 73.04 14.51
CA ARG A 384 -22.46 74.35 14.26
C ARG A 384 -23.32 75.22 13.33
N LEU A 385 -23.79 74.67 12.21
CA LEU A 385 -24.65 75.39 11.26
C LEU A 385 -25.97 75.82 11.90
N ALA A 386 -26.61 74.96 12.69
CA ALA A 386 -27.85 75.30 13.39
C ALA A 386 -27.65 76.41 14.44
N GLU A 387 -26.51 76.42 15.15
CA GLU A 387 -26.14 77.50 16.08
C GLU A 387 -25.88 78.83 15.35
N GLU A 388 -25.14 78.79 14.24
CA GLU A 388 -24.88 79.97 13.39
C GLU A 388 -26.16 80.54 12.79
N GLU A 389 -27.07 79.70 12.29
CA GLU A 389 -28.39 80.11 11.79
C GLU A 389 -29.25 80.74 12.89
N ALA A 390 -29.27 80.14 14.08
CA ALA A 390 -30.01 80.67 15.23
C ALA A 390 -29.47 82.05 15.65
N MET A 391 -28.15 82.21 15.72
CA MET A 391 -27.49 83.48 16.03
C MET A 391 -27.77 84.55 14.97
N LEU A 392 -27.70 84.20 13.68
CA LEU A 392 -27.97 85.14 12.59
C LEU A 392 -29.43 85.61 12.60
N LEU A 393 -30.38 84.70 12.82
CA LEU A 393 -31.80 85.04 12.94
C LEU A 393 -32.06 85.94 14.16
N SER A 394 -31.39 85.67 15.29
CA SER A 394 -31.46 86.48 16.50
C SER A 394 -30.88 87.88 16.28
N HIS A 395 -29.72 88.00 15.64
CA HIS A 395 -29.10 89.28 15.29
C HIS A 395 -30.00 90.11 14.37
N LYS A 396 -30.53 89.50 13.30
CA LYS A 396 -31.46 90.18 12.39
C LYS A 396 -32.75 90.61 13.10
N ALA A 397 -33.28 89.79 14.01
CA ALA A 397 -34.44 90.17 14.82
C ALA A 397 -34.12 91.38 15.71
N GLN A 398 -32.93 91.43 16.32
CA GLN A 398 -32.48 92.55 17.14
C GLN A 398 -32.29 93.83 16.32
N GLU A 399 -31.75 93.74 15.10
CA GLU A 399 -31.64 94.89 14.19
C GLU A 399 -33.01 95.45 13.79
N VAL A 400 -33.96 94.58 13.44
CA VAL A 400 -35.33 94.99 13.11
C VAL A 400 -36.03 95.59 14.32
N GLU A 401 -35.82 95.05 15.53
CA GLU A 401 -36.36 95.59 16.78
C GLU A 401 -35.78 96.98 17.13
N GLN A 402 -34.48 97.19 16.90
CA GLN A 402 -33.85 98.49 17.03
C GLN A 402 -34.46 99.50 16.04
N GLU A 403 -34.74 99.08 14.81
CA GLU A 403 -35.38 99.92 13.80
C GLU A 403 -36.86 100.21 14.13
N ILE A 404 -37.61 99.23 14.65
CA ILE A 404 -38.95 99.41 15.22
C ILE A 404 -38.94 100.47 16.32
N ASN A 405 -37.99 100.40 17.24
CA ASN A 405 -37.88 101.36 18.33
C ASN A 405 -37.55 102.77 17.83
N ARG A 406 -36.70 102.90 16.79
CA ARG A 406 -36.45 104.19 16.12
C ARG A 406 -37.73 104.73 15.47
N MET A 407 -38.46 103.90 14.73
CA MET A 407 -39.73 104.28 14.08
C MET A 407 -40.78 104.76 15.10
N ARG A 408 -40.91 104.07 16.25
CA ARG A 408 -41.78 104.48 17.36
C ARG A 408 -41.41 105.86 17.94
N MET A 409 -40.12 106.15 18.08
CA MET A 409 -39.63 107.44 18.61
C MET A 409 -39.83 108.61 17.63
N THR A 410 -39.94 108.34 16.32
CA THR A 410 -40.13 109.36 15.27
C THR A 410 -41.59 109.75 14.98
N ALA A 411 -42.59 109.23 15.72
CA ALA A 411 -44.00 109.52 15.48
C ALA A 411 -44.34 111.03 15.62
N ARG A 412 -44.91 111.63 14.56
CA ARG A 412 -45.27 113.06 14.47
C ARG A 412 -46.79 113.27 14.20
N LYS A 413 -47.23 114.52 14.38
CA LYS A 413 -48.55 114.97 14.89
C LYS A 413 -49.80 114.86 13.96
N THR A 414 -49.87 113.95 12.98
CA THR A 414 -51.07 113.78 12.11
C THR A 414 -51.65 112.36 12.21
N GLU A 415 -52.98 112.25 12.33
CA GLU A 415 -53.70 110.99 12.60
C GLU A 415 -53.54 109.95 11.47
N GLU A 416 -53.44 110.38 10.21
CA GLU A 416 -53.29 109.50 9.04
C GLU A 416 -51.89 108.88 8.91
N GLU A 417 -50.82 109.64 9.19
CA GLU A 417 -49.43 109.13 9.20
C GLU A 417 -49.19 108.18 10.37
N LYS A 418 -49.83 108.45 11.51
CA LYS A 418 -49.81 107.60 12.70
C LYS A 418 -50.40 106.21 12.41
N MET A 419 -51.57 106.12 11.76
CA MET A 419 -52.17 104.82 11.41
C MET A 419 -51.32 104.02 10.39
N TYR A 420 -50.71 104.68 9.41
CA TYR A 420 -49.83 104.02 8.44
C TYR A 420 -48.55 103.48 9.10
N LEU A 421 -47.91 104.29 9.95
CA LEU A 421 -46.70 103.91 10.69
C LEU A 421 -47.00 102.80 11.71
N GLU A 422 -48.15 102.84 12.38
CA GLU A 422 -48.60 101.82 13.32
C GLU A 422 -48.82 100.47 12.62
N ARG A 423 -49.48 100.47 11.45
CA ARG A 423 -49.63 99.25 10.63
C ARG A 423 -48.29 98.67 10.17
N LYS A 424 -47.36 99.52 9.69
CA LYS A 424 -46.02 99.08 9.27
C LYS A 424 -45.17 98.58 10.44
N THR A 425 -45.33 99.18 11.61
CA THR A 425 -44.67 98.75 12.85
C THR A 425 -45.23 97.38 13.30
N GLN A 426 -46.55 97.20 13.25
CA GLN A 426 -47.21 95.94 13.57
C GLN A 426 -46.82 94.81 12.60
N GLU A 427 -46.69 95.10 11.30
CA GLU A 427 -46.20 94.15 10.30
C GLU A 427 -44.72 93.77 10.55
N ALA A 428 -43.87 94.72 10.95
CA ALA A 428 -42.47 94.47 11.31
C ALA A 428 -42.32 93.71 12.64
N GLU A 429 -43.18 93.98 13.62
CA GLU A 429 -43.26 93.23 14.89
C GLU A 429 -43.65 91.77 14.65
N LEU A 430 -44.63 91.53 13.79
CA LEU A 430 -45.03 90.18 13.40
C LEU A 430 -43.89 89.41 12.70
N LEU A 431 -43.14 90.10 11.83
CA LEU A 431 -41.96 89.52 11.18
C LEU A 431 -40.85 89.19 12.20
N THR A 432 -40.59 90.11 13.14
CA THR A 432 -39.60 89.94 14.22
C THR A 432 -39.97 88.77 15.12
N ALA A 433 -41.24 88.66 15.53
CA ALA A 433 -41.74 87.54 16.32
C ALA A 433 -41.60 86.21 15.57
N ARG A 434 -41.83 86.19 14.25
CA ARG A 434 -41.61 85.00 13.41
C ARG A 434 -40.13 84.62 13.37
N MET A 435 -39.22 85.59 13.20
CA MET A 435 -37.76 85.36 13.18
C MET A 435 -37.22 84.89 14.53
N MET A 436 -37.73 85.43 15.64
CA MET A 436 -37.37 84.97 16.99
C MET A 436 -37.88 83.55 17.26
N GLU A 437 -39.09 83.21 16.82
CA GLU A 437 -39.62 81.85 16.97
C GLU A 437 -38.86 80.84 16.09
N GLU A 438 -38.44 81.25 14.89
CA GLU A 438 -37.58 80.42 14.04
C GLU A 438 -36.17 80.25 14.63
N SER A 439 -35.58 81.33 15.16
CA SER A 439 -34.32 81.29 15.92
C SER A 439 -34.41 80.34 17.11
N ARG A 440 -35.50 80.41 17.88
CA ARG A 440 -35.75 79.52 19.03
C ARG A 440 -35.87 78.06 18.61
N LYS A 441 -36.53 77.77 17.48
CA LYS A 441 -36.61 76.42 16.92
C LYS A 441 -35.23 75.90 16.48
N ARG A 442 -34.42 76.72 15.82
CA ARG A 442 -33.05 76.37 15.43
C ARG A 442 -32.14 76.18 16.64
N ALA A 443 -32.30 76.96 17.70
CA ALA A 443 -31.58 76.78 18.96
C ALA A 443 -31.95 75.46 19.67
N LEU A 444 -33.23 75.07 19.65
CA LEU A 444 -33.68 73.77 20.18
C LEU A 444 -33.15 72.59 19.34
N GLU A 445 -33.13 72.74 18.02
CA GLU A 445 -32.53 71.76 17.11
C GLU A 445 -31.02 71.63 17.35
N ALA A 446 -30.31 72.75 17.53
CA ALA A 446 -28.91 72.76 17.90
C ALA A 446 -28.65 72.03 19.23
N ASP A 447 -29.43 72.31 20.27
CA ASP A 447 -29.27 71.64 21.57
C ASP A 447 -29.55 70.13 21.48
N LYS A 448 -30.56 69.73 20.68
CA LYS A 448 -30.83 68.32 20.39
C LYS A 448 -29.64 67.65 19.67
N LEU A 449 -29.12 68.28 18.61
CA LEU A 449 -27.96 67.77 17.87
C LEU A 449 -26.70 67.69 18.74
N LYS A 450 -26.53 68.64 19.67
CA LYS A 450 -25.44 68.63 20.65
C LYS A 450 -25.52 67.44 21.60
N ASN A 451 -26.71 67.13 22.10
CA ASN A 451 -26.92 65.95 22.96
C ASN A 451 -26.68 64.65 22.18
N GLU A 452 -27.16 64.55 20.94
CA GLU A 452 -26.90 63.41 20.05
C GLU A 452 -25.39 63.24 19.75
N LEU A 453 -24.66 64.34 19.53
CA LEU A 453 -23.21 64.34 19.33
C LEU A 453 -22.44 63.86 20.57
N ILE A 454 -22.84 64.28 21.77
CA ILE A 454 -22.22 63.82 23.02
C ILE A 454 -22.41 62.31 23.18
N HIS A 455 -23.63 61.82 22.95
CA HIS A 455 -23.91 60.38 23.00
C HIS A 455 -23.10 59.60 21.96
N ALA A 456 -22.97 60.12 20.73
CA ALA A 456 -22.15 59.50 19.67
C ALA A 456 -20.66 59.44 20.06
N ARG A 457 -20.08 60.52 20.62
CA ARG A 457 -18.68 60.54 21.05
C ARG A 457 -18.38 59.63 22.24
N VAL A 458 -19.32 59.48 23.17
CA VAL A 458 -19.17 58.53 24.28
C VAL A 458 -19.19 57.08 23.75
N ALA A 459 -20.12 56.77 22.86
CA ALA A 459 -20.19 55.45 22.22
C ALA A 459 -18.93 55.13 21.39
N GLU A 460 -18.39 56.12 20.67
CA GLU A 460 -17.12 56.00 19.93
C GLU A 460 -15.94 55.70 20.86
N LYS A 461 -15.84 56.41 21.99
CA LYS A 461 -14.78 56.18 22.99
C LYS A 461 -14.86 54.78 23.59
N GLU A 462 -16.07 54.30 23.93
CA GLU A 462 -16.29 52.95 24.43
C GLU A 462 -15.95 51.87 23.37
N ALA A 463 -16.24 52.14 22.09
CA ALA A 463 -15.86 51.25 20.99
C ALA A 463 -14.34 51.19 20.81
N LYS A 464 -13.64 52.33 20.86
CA LYS A 464 -12.17 52.41 20.85
C LYS A 464 -11.55 51.63 22.00
N GLU A 465 -12.10 51.74 23.21
CA GLU A 465 -11.60 51.02 24.39
C GLU A 465 -11.82 49.50 24.28
N LYS A 466 -12.95 49.05 23.75
CA LYS A 466 -13.20 47.62 23.46
C LYS A 466 -12.20 47.07 22.44
N LEU A 467 -11.88 47.83 21.39
CA LEU A 467 -10.87 47.45 20.39
C LEU A 467 -9.46 47.40 20.99
N LEU A 468 -9.10 48.36 21.84
CA LEU A 468 -7.81 48.40 22.52
C LEU A 468 -7.64 47.22 23.49
N ASN A 469 -8.72 46.84 24.19
CA ASN A 469 -8.74 45.66 25.06
C ASN A 469 -8.61 44.35 24.26
N PHE A 470 -9.17 44.28 23.05
CA PHE A 470 -8.97 43.14 22.15
C PHE A 470 -7.50 42.99 21.73
N LEU A 471 -6.85 44.09 21.33
CA LEU A 471 -5.42 44.14 20.98
C LEU A 471 -4.49 43.82 22.17
N SER A 472 -4.90 44.23 23.38
CA SER A 472 -4.14 43.98 24.61
C SER A 472 -4.24 42.52 25.05
N ARG A 473 -5.42 41.90 24.93
CA ARG A 473 -5.62 40.47 25.25
C ARG A 473 -4.82 39.54 24.32
N THR A 474 -4.71 39.89 23.04
CA THR A 474 -3.87 39.16 22.07
C THR A 474 -2.38 39.34 22.34
N SER A 475 -1.97 40.47 22.93
CA SER A 475 -0.57 40.71 23.31
C SER A 475 -0.14 39.93 24.55
N THR A 476 -1.05 39.64 25.48
CA THR A 476 -0.77 38.85 26.71
C THR A 476 -0.80 37.33 26.53
N GLU A 477 -1.36 36.81 25.43
CA GLU A 477 -1.30 35.36 25.10
C GLU A 477 -0.05 34.98 24.30
N SER A 478 0.85 35.94 24.05
CA SER A 478 2.15 35.65 23.45
C SER A 478 3.19 35.37 24.54
N ILE A 479 3.63 34.10 24.56
CA ILE A 479 4.81 33.53 25.26
C ILE A 479 4.54 33.01 26.69
N LEU A 480 3.90 31.84 26.76
CA LEU A 480 4.37 30.74 27.61
C LEU A 480 4.77 29.57 26.69
N ILE A 481 5.81 29.79 25.90
CA ILE A 481 6.61 28.70 25.35
C ILE A 481 7.70 28.44 26.39
N THR A 482 7.49 27.43 27.23
CA THR A 482 8.56 26.84 28.02
C THR A 482 9.61 26.23 27.08
N PRO A 483 10.90 26.62 27.15
CA PRO A 483 11.96 25.84 26.55
C PRO A 483 12.33 24.73 27.52
N SER A 484 11.75 23.52 27.36
CA SER A 484 12.24 22.34 28.06
C SER A 484 13.26 21.59 27.18
N SER A 485 14.47 21.51 27.72
CA SER A 485 15.55 20.54 27.45
C SER A 485 16.19 20.51 26.05
N SER A 486 17.36 21.18 26.01
CA SER A 486 18.64 20.79 25.42
C SER A 486 18.73 19.48 24.62
N PRO A 487 19.35 19.49 23.42
CA PRO A 487 19.87 18.29 22.79
C PRO A 487 21.24 17.94 23.39
N GLU A 488 21.31 16.88 24.19
CA GLU A 488 22.59 16.30 24.58
C GLU A 488 23.29 15.67 23.37
N SER A 489 24.59 15.97 23.24
CA SER A 489 25.48 15.37 22.27
C SER A 489 25.78 13.91 22.65
N PRO A 490 25.97 13.00 21.66
CA PRO A 490 26.29 11.62 21.94
C PRO A 490 27.75 11.49 22.35
N MET A 491 27.99 11.30 23.65
CA MET A 491 29.27 10.79 24.15
C MET A 491 29.27 9.26 24.11
N HIS A 492 30.42 8.72 23.69
CA HIS A 492 30.78 7.31 23.74
C HIS A 492 30.30 6.62 25.02
N GLU A 493 29.44 5.61 24.87
CA GLU A 493 29.34 4.54 25.84
C GLU A 493 29.69 3.19 25.21
N MET A 494 30.68 2.60 25.85
CA MET A 494 31.28 1.31 25.64
C MET A 494 30.26 0.23 25.97
N HIS A 495 30.02 -0.70 25.05
CA HIS A 495 29.11 -1.82 25.23
C HIS A 495 29.44 -2.63 26.50
N SER A 496 28.65 -2.45 27.56
CA SER A 496 28.48 -3.43 28.63
C SER A 496 27.31 -4.32 28.23
N TYR A 497 27.58 -5.62 28.06
CA TYR A 497 26.54 -6.62 27.83
C TYR A 497 25.94 -6.99 29.20
N ASP A 498 24.85 -6.32 29.58
CA ASP A 498 24.02 -6.77 30.70
C ASP A 498 23.24 -8.04 30.28
N LEU A 499 23.33 -9.07 31.11
CA LEU A 499 22.56 -10.30 30.98
C LEU A 499 21.08 -9.99 31.25
N LEU A 500 20.20 -10.36 30.31
CA LEU A 500 18.75 -10.10 30.35
C LEU A 500 18.15 -10.41 31.73
N ALA A 501 17.41 -9.44 32.28
CA ALA A 501 16.68 -9.62 33.55
C ALA A 501 15.39 -10.43 33.32
N ASP A 502 14.95 -11.15 34.36
CA ASP A 502 13.80 -12.08 34.31
C ASP A 502 12.49 -11.42 33.79
N GLY A 503 12.31 -10.12 34.01
CA GLY A 503 11.16 -9.34 33.51
C GLY A 503 11.14 -9.13 31.99
N ASP A 504 12.30 -9.13 31.33
CA ASP A 504 12.39 -8.95 29.87
C ASP A 504 11.89 -10.21 29.13
N MET A 505 12.02 -11.38 29.75
CA MET A 505 11.56 -12.65 29.20
C MET A 505 10.02 -12.76 29.25
N GLU A 506 9.40 -12.33 30.36
CA GLU A 506 7.94 -12.25 30.46
C GLU A 506 7.35 -11.24 29.49
N GLN A 507 8.00 -10.07 29.34
CA GLN A 507 7.57 -9.04 28.39
C GLN A 507 7.66 -9.53 26.94
N LEU A 508 8.76 -10.20 26.58
CA LEU A 508 8.92 -10.83 25.27
C LEU A 508 7.88 -11.93 25.03
N SER A 509 7.57 -12.74 26.04
CA SER A 509 6.53 -13.78 25.95
C SER A 509 5.14 -13.17 25.72
N LEU A 510 4.81 -12.06 26.39
CA LEU A 510 3.54 -11.35 26.19
C LEU A 510 3.46 -10.73 24.80
N GLU A 511 4.56 -10.19 24.29
CA GLU A 511 4.62 -9.61 22.94
C GLU A 511 4.47 -10.68 21.85
N ILE A 512 5.14 -11.84 22.01
CA ILE A 512 4.97 -13.00 21.11
C ILE A 512 3.51 -13.48 21.10
N GLU A 513 2.88 -13.60 22.27
CA GLU A 513 1.48 -14.06 22.35
C GLU A 513 0.53 -13.02 21.74
N LYS A 514 0.79 -11.72 21.94
CA LYS A 514 0.02 -10.64 21.30
C LYS A 514 0.13 -10.71 19.77
N GLU A 515 1.33 -10.82 19.22
CA GLU A 515 1.53 -10.97 17.77
C GLU A 515 0.81 -12.21 17.22
N ARG A 516 0.86 -13.33 17.96
CA ARG A 516 0.16 -14.55 17.60
C ARG A 516 -1.35 -14.36 17.54
N VAL A 517 -1.94 -13.71 18.55
CA VAL A 517 -3.38 -13.43 18.59
C VAL A 517 -3.79 -12.50 17.44
N GLU A 518 -3.02 -11.45 17.18
CA GLU A 518 -3.24 -10.54 16.06
C GLU A 518 -3.18 -11.27 14.71
N TYR A 519 -2.21 -12.16 14.53
CA TYR A 519 -2.10 -13.00 13.33
C TYR A 519 -3.33 -13.90 13.14
N LEU A 520 -3.78 -14.59 14.20
CA LEU A 520 -4.96 -15.45 14.14
C LEU A 520 -6.24 -14.65 13.83
N ALA A 521 -6.38 -13.46 14.39
CA ALA A 521 -7.50 -12.57 14.10
C ALA A 521 -7.51 -12.13 12.63
N LYS A 522 -6.36 -11.67 12.10
CA LYS A 522 -6.20 -11.30 10.68
C LYS A 522 -6.48 -12.48 9.75
N SER A 523 -5.94 -13.66 10.06
CA SER A 523 -6.19 -14.88 9.27
C SER A 523 -7.67 -15.23 9.21
N LYS A 524 -8.39 -15.16 10.34
CA LYS A 524 -9.83 -15.39 10.40
C LYS A 524 -10.62 -14.34 9.60
N GLN A 525 -10.22 -13.08 9.66
CA GLN A 525 -10.82 -12.00 8.88
C GLN A 525 -10.70 -12.27 7.37
N VAL A 526 -9.48 -12.60 6.90
CA VAL A 526 -9.23 -12.94 5.49
C VAL A 526 -10.08 -14.13 5.05
N GLN A 527 -10.17 -15.19 5.88
CA GLN A 527 -11.03 -16.35 5.58
C GLN A 527 -12.52 -15.98 5.45
N ASN A 528 -13.01 -15.04 6.27
CA ASN A 528 -14.40 -14.60 6.19
C ASN A 528 -14.65 -13.76 4.93
N GLN A 529 -13.75 -12.80 4.64
CA GLN A 529 -13.82 -11.98 3.43
C GLN A 529 -13.73 -12.84 2.15
N LEU A 530 -12.91 -13.90 2.14
CA LEU A 530 -12.87 -14.86 1.02
C LEU A 530 -14.19 -15.62 0.85
N LYS A 531 -14.83 -16.03 1.95
CA LYS A 531 -16.16 -16.69 1.91
C LYS A 531 -17.23 -15.75 1.38
N GLU A 532 -17.19 -14.48 1.79
CA GLU A 532 -18.09 -13.43 1.31
C GLU A 532 -17.90 -13.18 -0.19
N LEU A 533 -16.66 -12.92 -0.63
CA LEU A 533 -16.33 -12.74 -2.04
C LEU A 533 -16.81 -13.92 -2.89
N ARG A 534 -16.57 -15.16 -2.43
CA ARG A 534 -17.06 -16.36 -3.09
C ARG A 534 -18.59 -16.38 -3.21
N SER A 535 -19.31 -16.05 -2.13
CA SER A 535 -20.77 -15.99 -2.14
C SER A 535 -21.31 -14.93 -3.11
N GLU A 536 -20.61 -13.80 -3.26
CA GLU A 536 -21.01 -12.72 -4.15
C GLU A 536 -20.82 -13.08 -5.63
N ILE A 537 -19.65 -13.64 -5.99
CA ILE A 537 -19.36 -13.96 -7.39
C ILE A 537 -20.13 -15.19 -7.87
N GLU A 538 -20.53 -16.11 -6.97
CA GLU A 538 -21.25 -17.34 -7.33
C GLU A 538 -22.57 -17.06 -8.09
N GLN A 539 -23.26 -15.97 -7.77
CA GLN A 539 -24.50 -15.58 -8.46
C GLN A 539 -24.29 -15.19 -9.94
N LEU A 540 -23.06 -14.82 -10.29
CA LEU A 540 -22.67 -14.40 -11.64
C LEU A 540 -21.97 -15.52 -12.42
N LYS A 541 -21.88 -16.73 -11.86
CA LYS A 541 -21.14 -17.84 -12.44
C LYS A 541 -21.85 -18.41 -13.67
N ILE A 542 -21.08 -18.66 -14.73
CA ILE A 542 -21.55 -19.28 -15.98
C ILE A 542 -21.20 -20.77 -15.94
N GLY A 543 -22.22 -21.62 -15.79
CA GLY A 543 -22.05 -23.07 -15.68
C GLY A 543 -21.26 -23.70 -16.83
N GLU A 544 -21.49 -23.24 -18.07
CA GLU A 544 -20.88 -23.81 -19.28
C GLU A 544 -19.37 -23.56 -19.41
N ASN A 545 -18.83 -22.55 -18.70
CA ASN A 545 -17.42 -22.17 -18.77
C ASN A 545 -16.57 -22.78 -17.64
N GLN A 546 -17.13 -23.68 -16.84
CA GLN A 546 -16.40 -24.36 -15.77
C GLN A 546 -15.49 -25.45 -16.35
N CYS A 547 -14.27 -25.54 -15.83
CA CYS A 547 -13.37 -26.63 -16.20
C CYS A 547 -13.50 -27.80 -15.22
N PRO A 548 -13.09 -29.02 -15.58
CA PRO A 548 -13.21 -30.18 -14.69
C PRO A 548 -12.50 -30.02 -13.32
N LEU A 549 -11.48 -29.17 -13.24
CA LEU A 549 -10.79 -28.89 -11.97
C LEU A 549 -11.65 -28.02 -11.04
N ASP A 550 -12.55 -27.19 -11.57
CA ASP A 550 -13.49 -26.39 -10.78
C ASP A 550 -14.49 -27.27 -10.04
N ASP A 551 -15.02 -28.31 -10.69
CA ASP A 551 -15.92 -29.28 -10.07
C ASP A 551 -15.24 -30.06 -8.95
N ILE A 552 -13.99 -30.49 -9.17
CA ILE A 552 -13.20 -31.21 -8.17
C ILE A 552 -12.92 -30.32 -6.95
N ASN A 553 -12.54 -29.06 -7.18
CA ASN A 553 -12.31 -28.09 -6.11
C ASN A 553 -13.61 -27.78 -5.34
N ALA A 554 -14.74 -27.64 -6.03
CA ALA A 554 -16.04 -27.41 -5.41
C ALA A 554 -16.44 -28.58 -4.49
N GLU A 555 -16.21 -29.84 -4.93
CA GLU A 555 -16.46 -31.02 -4.10
C GLU A 555 -15.51 -31.09 -2.90
N GLN A 556 -14.22 -30.79 -3.08
CA GLN A 556 -13.25 -30.74 -1.98
C GLN A 556 -13.68 -29.72 -0.91
N LEU A 557 -14.10 -28.52 -1.33
CA LEU A 557 -14.62 -27.47 -0.46
C LEU A 557 -15.91 -27.90 0.26
N ARG A 558 -16.83 -28.60 -0.42
CA ARG A 558 -18.07 -29.13 0.17
C ARG A 558 -17.80 -30.14 1.28
N LEU A 559 -16.75 -30.95 1.13
CA LEU A 559 -16.29 -31.92 2.12
C LEU A 559 -15.43 -31.28 3.23
N GLY A 560 -15.06 -30.00 3.10
CA GLY A 560 -14.16 -29.32 4.03
C GLY A 560 -12.73 -29.89 4.00
N GLU A 561 -12.35 -30.53 2.89
CA GLU A 561 -10.99 -31.05 2.71
C GLU A 561 -10.04 -29.92 2.27
N THR A 562 -8.78 -30.03 2.70
CA THR A 562 -7.66 -29.15 2.34
C THR A 562 -6.54 -30.02 1.79
N LYS A 563 -5.58 -29.42 1.08
CA LYS A 563 -4.35 -30.08 0.62
C LYS A 563 -3.72 -30.97 1.71
N TYR A 564 -3.53 -30.44 2.91
CA TYR A 564 -2.89 -31.17 4.01
C TYR A 564 -3.77 -32.27 4.62
N SER A 565 -5.08 -32.07 4.72
CA SER A 565 -5.98 -33.12 5.21
C SER A 565 -6.10 -34.27 4.20
N THR A 566 -6.16 -33.97 2.90
CA THR A 566 -6.14 -34.97 1.83
C THR A 566 -4.82 -35.74 1.85
N LEU A 567 -3.68 -35.05 1.95
CA LEU A 567 -2.37 -35.70 2.11
C LEU A 567 -2.31 -36.58 3.35
N LYS A 568 -2.89 -36.17 4.49
CA LYS A 568 -2.95 -36.98 5.71
C LYS A 568 -3.80 -38.25 5.51
N LYS A 569 -4.91 -38.15 4.80
CA LYS A 569 -5.83 -39.27 4.48
C LYS A 569 -5.16 -40.31 3.59
N VAL A 570 -4.51 -39.88 2.50
CA VAL A 570 -3.88 -40.79 1.52
C VAL A 570 -2.54 -41.38 1.97
N LYS A 571 -1.94 -40.82 3.02
CA LYS A 571 -0.79 -41.40 3.73
C LYS A 571 -1.17 -42.54 4.67
N SER A 572 -2.44 -42.65 5.05
CA SER A 572 -2.87 -43.67 6.01
C SER A 572 -2.63 -45.09 5.49
N GLY A 573 -2.39 -46.01 6.42
CA GLY A 573 -2.08 -47.40 6.10
C GLY A 573 -0.59 -47.66 5.84
N SER A 574 -0.21 -48.94 5.90
CA SER A 574 1.17 -49.36 5.68
C SER A 574 1.63 -49.08 4.25
N THR A 575 2.92 -48.84 4.05
CA THR A 575 3.53 -48.66 2.73
C THR A 575 3.15 -49.82 1.80
N LYS A 576 3.20 -51.06 2.30
CA LYS A 576 2.77 -52.26 1.56
C LYS A 576 1.32 -52.19 1.07
N ALA A 577 0.40 -51.69 1.89
CA ALA A 577 -1.01 -51.54 1.50
C ALA A 577 -1.17 -50.48 0.39
N ARG A 578 -0.45 -49.36 0.48
CA ARG A 578 -0.45 -48.32 -0.55
C ARG A 578 0.18 -48.77 -1.87
N VAL A 579 1.26 -49.55 -1.82
CA VAL A 579 1.82 -50.20 -3.03
C VAL A 579 0.81 -51.14 -3.65
N ALA A 580 0.13 -51.98 -2.85
CA ALA A 580 -0.89 -52.88 -3.36
C ALA A 580 -2.06 -52.12 -3.99
N PHE A 581 -2.53 -51.05 -3.34
CA PHE A 581 -3.57 -50.16 -3.88
C PHE A 581 -3.17 -49.58 -5.23
N PHE A 582 -1.96 -49.03 -5.36
CA PHE A 582 -1.45 -48.48 -6.62
C PHE A 582 -1.41 -49.50 -7.77
N GLU A 583 -1.04 -50.74 -7.46
CA GLU A 583 -0.99 -51.83 -8.45
C GLU A 583 -2.39 -52.33 -8.84
N GLU A 584 -3.40 -52.07 -8.00
CA GLU A 584 -4.78 -52.47 -8.23
C GLU A 584 -5.63 -51.42 -8.95
N LEU A 585 -5.21 -50.14 -8.97
CA LEU A 585 -5.78 -49.07 -9.80
C LEU A 585 -5.90 -49.51 -11.25
#